data_AF-A0A8H2W5Z4-F1
#
_entry.id   AF-A0A8H2W5Z4-F1
#
_cell.length_a   1.000
_cell.length_b   1.000
_cell.length_c   1.000
_cell.angle_alpha   90.00
_cell.angle_beta   90.00
_cell.angle_gamma   90.00
#
_symmetry.space_group_name_H-M   'P 1'
#
loop_
_entity.id
_entity.type
_entity.pdbx_description
1 polymer ?
#
loop_
_entity_poly.entity_id
_entity_poly.type
_entity_poly.pdbx_seq_one_letter_code
_entity_poly.pdbx_strand_id
1 'polypeptide(L)'
;MFITSISLVTLLSSLALATSATNYTNRNDGIHLAIGPTCGKLTSTGNTSDLNAGLWDLKHYKTIVSSGDSYTAGGVNDGSPLAPAVIIPPSPKGGRSTNGPVWIEYIANDTAAHFMDYAVGGAVTNKTLWPSKSTASDFIGQVGIFLGEFFPKSTPNKIPIAFEDQNNKLDRNTILYTVDFGINEVTASHTDGAENLPAAAQVVLDQIKRLAAPPTNARSFLVAHSYGRGKAEPAGEAYKKKIFNGLAELRYSWPFLQIGYSDFGYIWDGVLNTDPGYAAFGYNIVVANVPSTPIPPLEL
;
A
#
# COMPACT_ATOMS: atom_id res chain seq x y z
N MET A 1 -27.69 70.40 -25.69
CA MET A 1 -27.75 69.26 -26.62
C MET A 1 -26.33 68.85 -26.95
N PHE A 2 -25.79 67.87 -26.23
CA PHE A 2 -24.62 67.07 -26.61
C PHE A 2 -24.77 65.75 -25.86
N ILE A 3 -25.02 64.67 -26.61
CA ILE A 3 -25.04 63.29 -26.13
C ILE A 3 -23.63 62.76 -26.38
N THR A 4 -22.88 62.47 -25.33
CA THR A 4 -21.61 61.74 -25.42
C THR A 4 -21.82 60.32 -24.96
N SER A 5 -21.83 59.40 -25.92
CA SER A 5 -21.81 57.95 -25.73
C SER A 5 -20.53 57.51 -25.00
N ILE A 6 -20.67 56.76 -23.91
CA ILE A 6 -19.56 56.04 -23.28
C ILE A 6 -19.66 54.59 -23.75
N SER A 7 -18.74 54.18 -24.63
CA SER A 7 -18.60 52.80 -25.07
C SER A 7 -17.99 51.96 -23.95
N LEU A 8 -18.70 50.87 -23.62
CA LEU A 8 -18.32 49.81 -22.70
C LEU A 8 -17.15 49.01 -23.30
N VAL A 9 -16.00 48.95 -22.65
CA VAL A 9 -14.94 47.98 -22.94
C VAL A 9 -14.95 46.95 -21.81
N THR A 10 -15.62 45.82 -22.05
CA THR A 10 -15.52 44.62 -21.20
C THR A 10 -14.21 43.90 -21.51
N LEU A 11 -13.26 43.95 -20.59
CA LEU A 11 -12.06 43.11 -20.59
C LEU A 11 -12.47 41.70 -20.17
N LEU A 12 -12.56 40.77 -21.12
CA LEU A 12 -12.65 39.33 -20.83
C LEU A 12 -11.25 38.81 -20.49
N SER A 13 -10.99 38.65 -19.20
CA SER A 13 -9.83 37.92 -18.70
C SER A 13 -10.04 36.42 -18.92
N SER A 14 -9.49 35.88 -20.00
CA SER A 14 -9.41 34.43 -20.23
C SER A 14 -8.48 33.79 -19.18
N LEU A 15 -9.07 33.15 -18.17
CA LEU A 15 -8.37 32.18 -17.32
C LEU A 15 -7.98 30.99 -18.20
N ALA A 16 -6.72 30.96 -18.64
CA ALA A 16 -6.13 29.75 -19.18
C ALA A 16 -6.04 28.72 -18.04
N LEU A 17 -6.90 27.72 -18.07
CA LEU A 17 -6.69 26.47 -17.34
C LEU A 17 -5.38 25.88 -17.87
N ALA A 18 -4.29 26.09 -17.14
CA ALA A 18 -3.07 25.34 -17.34
C ALA A 18 -3.38 23.88 -16.97
N THR A 19 -3.80 23.10 -17.96
CA THR A 19 -3.73 21.65 -17.86
C THR A 19 -2.26 21.31 -17.75
N SER A 20 -1.81 20.98 -16.55
CA SER A 20 -0.52 20.33 -16.33
C SER A 20 -0.52 19.06 -17.16
N ALA A 21 0.08 19.10 -18.34
CA ALA A 21 0.41 17.91 -19.11
C ALA A 21 1.46 17.17 -18.30
N THR A 22 1.00 16.26 -17.44
CA THR A 22 1.85 15.24 -16.87
C THR A 22 2.38 14.44 -18.04
N ASN A 23 3.70 14.54 -18.28
CA ASN A 23 4.42 13.58 -19.11
C ASN A 23 4.36 12.22 -18.42
N TYR A 24 3.21 11.54 -18.56
CA TYR A 24 3.11 10.11 -18.34
C TYR A 24 4.00 9.47 -19.39
N THR A 25 5.22 9.11 -19.00
CA THR A 25 5.94 8.01 -19.66
C THR A 25 4.91 6.90 -19.91
N ASN A 26 4.67 6.54 -21.18
CA ASN A 26 3.65 5.59 -21.64
C ASN A 26 3.39 4.52 -20.57
N ARG A 27 2.29 4.69 -19.81
CA ARG A 27 1.85 3.68 -18.86
C ARG A 27 1.53 2.44 -19.71
N ASN A 28 2.00 1.27 -19.31
CA ASN A 28 1.44 0.02 -19.82
C ASN A 28 -0.08 0.09 -19.60
N ASP A 29 -0.83 -0.52 -20.52
CA ASP A 29 -2.29 -0.50 -20.73
C ASP A 29 -3.17 -0.99 -19.56
N GLY A 30 -2.65 -0.94 -18.34
CA GLY A 30 -3.28 -1.30 -17.08
C GLY A 30 -2.44 -2.29 -16.29
N ILE A 31 -2.99 -2.79 -15.18
CA ILE A 31 -2.42 -3.93 -14.45
C ILE A 31 -2.64 -5.21 -15.24
N HIS A 32 -1.54 -5.89 -15.49
CA HIS A 32 -1.51 -7.22 -16.09
C HIS A 32 -0.77 -8.20 -15.17
N LEU A 33 -1.04 -9.49 -15.36
CA LEU A 33 -0.27 -10.52 -14.69
C LEU A 33 1.18 -10.47 -15.19
N ALA A 34 2.13 -10.30 -14.28
CA ALA A 34 3.55 -10.37 -14.59
C ALA A 34 4.06 -11.83 -14.60
N ILE A 35 3.44 -12.67 -13.77
CA ILE A 35 3.61 -14.13 -13.73
C ILE A 35 2.25 -14.78 -13.56
N GLY A 36 2.10 -16.04 -13.99
CA GLY A 36 0.89 -16.81 -13.73
C GLY A 36 0.71 -17.05 -12.22
N PRO A 37 -0.48 -16.79 -11.64
CA PRO A 37 -0.71 -17.00 -10.21
C PRO A 37 -0.62 -18.48 -9.86
N THR A 38 -0.16 -18.78 -8.65
CA THR A 38 -0.08 -20.17 -8.15
C THR A 38 -1.42 -20.76 -7.71
N CYS A 39 -2.49 -19.95 -7.74
CA CYS A 39 -3.91 -20.31 -7.59
C CYS A 39 -4.17 -21.51 -6.67
N GLY A 40 -4.44 -21.26 -5.39
CA GLY A 40 -4.82 -22.30 -4.45
C GLY A 40 -6.14 -22.05 -3.72
N LYS A 41 -6.37 -22.83 -2.67
CA LYS A 41 -7.56 -22.74 -1.82
C LYS A 41 -7.18 -22.23 -0.44
N LEU A 42 -7.98 -21.30 0.07
CA LEU A 42 -7.86 -20.82 1.44
C LEU A 42 -8.26 -21.95 2.40
N THR A 43 -7.31 -22.50 3.16
CA THR A 43 -7.53 -23.59 4.12
C THR A 43 -6.76 -23.33 5.41
N SER A 44 -7.22 -23.85 6.54
CA SER A 44 -6.59 -23.64 7.86
C SER A 44 -5.34 -24.49 8.09
N THR A 45 -5.01 -25.41 7.18
CA THR A 45 -3.88 -26.34 7.31
C THR A 45 -3.00 -26.42 6.06
N GLY A 46 -3.36 -25.71 5.00
CA GLY A 46 -2.71 -25.80 3.69
C GLY A 46 -1.39 -25.04 3.59
N ASN A 47 -0.84 -25.06 2.38
CA ASN A 47 0.28 -24.22 2.00
C ASN A 47 -0.22 -22.87 1.47
N THR A 48 0.62 -21.86 1.61
CA THR A 48 0.38 -20.53 1.05
C THR A 48 0.32 -20.60 -0.46
N SER A 49 -0.58 -19.84 -1.05
CA SER A 49 -0.79 -19.76 -2.51
C SER A 49 -1.53 -18.47 -2.82
N ASP A 50 -1.41 -17.99 -4.06
CA ASP A 50 -2.26 -16.88 -4.51
C ASP A 50 -3.72 -17.34 -4.51
N LEU A 51 -4.64 -16.51 -4.01
CA LEU A 51 -6.06 -16.83 -4.04
C LEU A 51 -6.95 -15.60 -4.07
N ASN A 52 -8.14 -15.81 -4.63
CA ASN A 52 -9.29 -14.94 -4.47
C ASN A 52 -10.44 -15.75 -3.85
N ALA A 53 -10.79 -15.44 -2.60
CA ALA A 53 -11.93 -15.98 -1.88
C ALA A 53 -13.05 -14.91 -1.81
N GLY A 54 -13.57 -14.51 -2.95
CA GLY A 54 -14.77 -13.67 -3.07
C GLY A 54 -14.53 -12.18 -3.12
N LEU A 55 -13.31 -11.71 -3.39
CA LEU A 55 -13.07 -10.33 -3.83
C LEU A 55 -13.68 -10.13 -5.22
N TRP A 56 -14.30 -8.97 -5.40
CA TRP A 56 -14.79 -8.48 -6.69
C TRP A 56 -13.64 -8.07 -7.63
N ASP A 57 -14.00 -7.80 -8.88
CA ASP A 57 -13.14 -7.08 -9.82
C ASP A 57 -12.65 -5.77 -9.22
N LEU A 58 -11.39 -5.39 -9.48
CA LEU A 58 -10.77 -4.23 -8.85
C LEU A 58 -11.53 -2.92 -9.13
N LYS A 59 -12.24 -2.80 -10.26
CA LYS A 59 -13.06 -1.62 -10.61
C LYS A 59 -14.32 -1.46 -9.76
N HIS A 60 -14.71 -2.51 -9.04
CA HIS A 60 -15.82 -2.46 -8.08
C HIS A 60 -15.49 -1.54 -6.89
N TYR A 61 -14.24 -1.60 -6.43
CA TYR A 61 -13.80 -0.83 -5.27
C TYR A 61 -13.61 0.64 -5.63
N LYS A 62 -14.26 1.52 -4.88
CA LYS A 62 -14.20 2.98 -5.05
C LYS A 62 -13.22 3.63 -4.10
N THR A 63 -12.86 2.94 -3.01
CA THR A 63 -11.86 3.38 -2.05
C THR A 63 -10.89 2.24 -1.77
N ILE A 64 -9.61 2.55 -1.70
CA ILE A 64 -8.56 1.64 -1.24
C ILE A 64 -7.96 2.23 0.03
N VAL A 65 -8.00 1.47 1.13
CA VAL A 65 -7.38 1.83 2.41
C VAL A 65 -6.19 0.90 2.62
N SER A 66 -4.99 1.47 2.69
CA SER A 66 -3.77 0.65 2.77
C SER A 66 -3.00 0.83 4.06
N SER A 67 -2.59 -0.30 4.62
CA SER A 67 -1.65 -0.38 5.73
C SER A 67 -0.47 -1.25 5.31
N GLY A 68 0.72 -0.86 5.74
CA GLY A 68 1.94 -1.55 5.37
C GLY A 68 3.20 -0.78 5.72
N ASP A 69 4.28 -1.14 5.04
CA ASP A 69 5.60 -0.56 5.25
C ASP A 69 6.08 0.31 4.06
N SER A 70 7.40 0.44 3.88
CA SER A 70 8.02 1.18 2.78
C SER A 70 7.65 0.71 1.38
N TYR A 71 7.16 -0.53 1.21
CA TYR A 71 6.73 -1.06 -0.09
C TYR A 71 5.33 -0.56 -0.48
N THR A 72 4.57 -0.04 0.49
CA THR A 72 3.22 0.49 0.31
C THR A 72 3.12 1.99 0.63
N ALA A 73 4.08 2.55 1.38
CA ALA A 73 4.08 3.95 1.79
C ALA A 73 4.29 4.92 0.62
N GLY A 74 3.26 5.72 0.35
CA GLY A 74 3.16 6.80 -0.62
C GLY A 74 3.76 8.13 -0.14
N GLY A 75 4.11 8.25 1.14
CA GLY A 75 4.75 9.44 1.72
C GLY A 75 3.86 10.32 2.60
N VAL A 76 2.58 9.98 2.72
CA VAL A 76 1.70 10.42 3.81
C VAL A 76 1.17 9.19 4.55
N ASN A 77 0.58 9.38 5.73
CA ASN A 77 0.12 8.27 6.57
C ASN A 77 -1.13 8.62 7.40
N ASP A 78 -1.92 9.55 6.90
CA ASP A 78 -3.15 10.04 7.53
C ASP A 78 -4.40 9.78 6.66
N GLY A 79 -4.24 9.09 5.52
CA GLY A 79 -5.29 8.86 4.53
C GLY A 79 -5.55 10.04 3.60
N SER A 80 -4.82 11.15 3.70
CA SER A 80 -5.01 12.31 2.82
C SER A 80 -4.36 12.09 1.44
N PRO A 81 -4.71 12.92 0.43
CA PRO A 81 -4.14 12.77 -0.90
C PRO A 81 -2.61 12.85 -0.91
N LEU A 82 -2.00 11.97 -1.70
CA LEU A 82 -0.55 11.94 -1.87
C LEU A 82 -0.03 13.10 -2.72
N ALA A 83 1.18 13.57 -2.38
CA ALA A 83 1.95 14.39 -3.30
C ALA A 83 2.29 13.58 -4.58
N PRO A 84 2.46 14.24 -5.75
CA PRO A 84 2.84 13.56 -6.98
C PRO A 84 4.13 12.74 -6.84
N ALA A 85 4.15 11.55 -7.44
CA ALA A 85 5.30 10.63 -7.42
C ALA A 85 6.41 11.03 -8.41
N VAL A 86 6.84 12.29 -8.37
CA VAL A 86 7.83 12.87 -9.28
C VAL A 86 9.13 13.18 -8.57
N ILE A 87 10.25 13.04 -9.27
CA ILE A 87 11.57 13.40 -8.76
C ILE A 87 11.71 14.93 -8.86
N ILE A 88 11.31 15.67 -7.82
CA ILE A 88 11.54 17.12 -7.71
C ILE A 88 12.49 17.39 -6.54
N PRO A 89 13.74 17.83 -6.80
CA PRO A 89 14.61 18.32 -5.73
C PRO A 89 13.91 19.43 -4.91
N PRO A 90 14.00 19.47 -3.57
CA PRO A 90 14.76 18.61 -2.67
C PRO A 90 13.97 17.43 -2.08
N SER A 91 12.72 17.21 -2.50
CA SER A 91 11.84 16.18 -1.94
C SER A 91 11.93 14.90 -2.76
N PRO A 92 12.46 13.78 -2.22
CA PRO A 92 12.60 12.57 -2.99
C PRO A 92 11.23 11.94 -3.21
N LYS A 93 10.70 12.10 -4.43
CA LYS A 93 9.59 11.28 -4.96
C LYS A 93 8.29 11.38 -4.17
N GLY A 94 8.00 12.55 -3.59
CA GLY A 94 6.79 12.76 -2.78
C GLY A 94 6.75 11.94 -1.48
N GLY A 95 7.90 11.45 -0.99
CA GLY A 95 8.00 10.68 0.26
C GLY A 95 8.05 9.16 0.10
N ARG A 96 8.01 8.65 -1.15
CA ARG A 96 8.05 7.20 -1.47
C ARG A 96 9.47 6.64 -1.35
N SER A 97 9.56 5.35 -1.01
CA SER A 97 10.83 4.59 -0.97
C SER A 97 11.25 4.04 -2.34
N THR A 98 10.64 4.51 -3.44
CA THR A 98 10.94 4.10 -4.81
C THR A 98 11.12 5.33 -5.72
N ASN A 99 11.41 5.17 -7.00
CA ASN A 99 11.61 6.26 -7.98
C ASN A 99 10.34 6.69 -8.71
N GLY A 100 9.18 6.19 -8.30
CA GLY A 100 7.87 6.50 -8.85
C GLY A 100 6.76 6.09 -7.87
N PRO A 101 5.54 5.83 -8.35
CA PRO A 101 4.45 5.28 -7.53
C PRO A 101 4.80 3.91 -6.94
N VAL A 102 4.27 3.59 -5.77
CA VAL A 102 4.28 2.22 -5.22
C VAL A 102 3.19 1.36 -5.88
N TRP A 103 3.23 0.04 -5.68
CA TRP A 103 2.35 -0.92 -6.36
C TRP A 103 0.86 -0.57 -6.22
N ILE A 104 0.43 -0.14 -5.03
CA ILE A 104 -0.98 0.12 -4.75
C ILE A 104 -1.50 1.39 -5.44
N GLU A 105 -0.63 2.36 -5.69
CA GLU A 105 -1.00 3.56 -6.45
C GLU A 105 -1.31 3.24 -7.91
N TYR A 106 -0.64 2.24 -8.49
CA TYR A 106 -1.01 1.76 -9.82
C TYR A 106 -2.41 1.15 -9.81
N ILE A 107 -2.76 0.36 -8.77
CA ILE A 107 -4.12 -0.18 -8.60
C ILE A 107 -5.15 0.96 -8.52
N ALA A 108 -4.95 1.91 -7.61
CA ALA A 108 -5.86 3.04 -7.45
C ALA A 108 -6.02 3.84 -8.75
N ASN A 109 -4.92 4.09 -9.46
CA ASN A 109 -4.93 4.88 -10.69
C ASN A 109 -5.54 4.11 -11.89
N ASP A 110 -5.46 2.77 -11.94
CA ASP A 110 -6.12 1.97 -12.99
C ASP A 110 -7.62 1.78 -12.77
N THR A 111 -8.07 1.85 -11.51
CA THR A 111 -9.48 1.68 -11.14
C THR A 111 -10.20 2.99 -10.86
N ALA A 112 -9.47 4.11 -10.86
CA ALA A 112 -9.93 5.42 -10.40
C ALA A 112 -10.50 5.39 -8.96
N ALA A 113 -9.96 4.52 -8.11
CA ALA A 113 -10.33 4.45 -6.71
C ALA A 113 -9.69 5.61 -5.92
N HIS A 114 -10.41 6.14 -4.95
CA HIS A 114 -9.87 7.04 -3.94
C HIS A 114 -8.87 6.27 -3.06
N PHE A 115 -7.61 6.71 -3.04
CA PHE A 115 -6.56 6.05 -2.28
C PHE A 115 -6.31 6.74 -0.93
N MET A 116 -6.41 5.97 0.15
CA MET A 116 -6.15 6.38 1.52
C MET A 116 -4.95 5.61 2.07
N ASP A 117 -3.81 6.28 2.17
CA ASP A 117 -2.55 5.70 2.63
C ASP A 117 -2.32 5.91 4.12
N TYR A 118 -2.10 4.80 4.84
CA TYR A 118 -1.66 4.76 6.23
C TYR A 118 -0.32 4.05 6.41
N ALA A 119 0.29 3.53 5.33
CA ALA A 119 1.54 2.81 5.41
C ALA A 119 2.70 3.73 5.80
N VAL A 120 3.68 3.18 6.51
CA VAL A 120 4.85 3.94 6.99
C VAL A 120 6.13 3.14 6.77
N GLY A 121 7.13 3.78 6.17
CA GLY A 121 8.45 3.17 5.98
C GLY A 121 9.02 2.56 7.26
N GLY A 122 9.46 1.29 7.18
CA GLY A 122 10.05 0.56 8.30
C GLY A 122 9.06 0.08 9.36
N ALA A 123 7.75 0.20 9.13
CA ALA A 123 6.73 -0.26 10.05
C ALA A 123 6.75 -1.79 10.24
N VAL A 124 6.40 -2.21 11.44
CA VAL A 124 6.19 -3.62 11.82
C VAL A 124 4.73 -3.84 12.23
N THR A 125 4.25 -5.07 12.44
CA THR A 125 2.85 -5.27 12.84
C THR A 125 2.58 -4.76 14.25
N ASN A 126 3.54 -4.96 15.17
CA ASN A 126 3.53 -4.41 16.51
C ASN A 126 4.97 -4.12 16.98
N LYS A 127 5.29 -2.84 17.21
CA LYS A 127 6.66 -2.44 17.60
C LYS A 127 7.07 -2.92 18.99
N THR A 128 6.12 -3.28 19.85
CA THR A 128 6.45 -3.78 21.20
C THR A 128 7.04 -5.18 21.19
N LEU A 129 6.90 -5.91 20.07
CA LEU A 129 7.51 -7.23 19.88
C LEU A 129 8.99 -7.15 19.48
N TRP A 130 9.46 -5.97 19.08
CA TRP A 130 10.75 -5.80 18.40
C TRP A 130 11.56 -4.68 19.10
N PRO A 131 12.37 -4.99 20.13
CA PRO A 131 13.23 -4.01 20.78
C PRO A 131 14.06 -3.16 19.80
N SER A 132 14.60 -3.76 18.73
CA SER A 132 15.36 -3.08 17.66
C SER A 132 14.51 -2.11 16.81
N LYS A 133 13.18 -2.21 16.88
CA LYS A 133 12.20 -1.39 16.16
C LYS A 133 11.24 -0.64 17.09
N SER A 134 11.57 -0.50 18.37
CA SER A 134 10.68 0.09 19.39
C SER A 134 10.17 1.51 19.08
N THR A 135 10.87 2.26 18.23
CA THR A 135 10.49 3.62 17.79
C THR A 135 9.78 3.66 16.43
N ALA A 136 9.64 2.53 15.75
CA ALA A 136 8.97 2.44 14.46
C ALA A 136 7.45 2.71 14.58
N SER A 137 6.82 3.00 13.44
CA SER A 137 5.37 2.88 13.30
C SER A 137 4.98 1.40 13.30
N ASP A 138 3.70 1.11 13.53
CA ASP A 138 3.19 -0.26 13.46
C ASP A 138 1.75 -0.37 12.95
N PHE A 139 1.35 -1.57 12.54
CA PHE A 139 0.01 -1.83 11.99
C PHE A 139 -1.10 -1.46 12.99
N ILE A 140 -0.89 -1.74 14.29
CA ILE A 140 -1.81 -1.33 15.36
C ILE A 140 -2.02 0.19 15.34
N GLY A 141 -0.94 0.96 15.23
CA GLY A 141 -0.96 2.41 15.10
C GLY A 141 -1.66 2.88 13.82
N GLN A 142 -1.36 2.27 12.67
CA GLN A 142 -1.96 2.63 11.39
C GLN A 142 -3.49 2.41 11.40
N VAL A 143 -3.95 1.27 11.92
CA VAL A 143 -5.39 1.02 12.11
C VAL A 143 -6.00 1.97 13.12
N GLY A 144 -5.32 2.27 14.22
CA GLY A 144 -5.82 3.24 15.19
C GLY A 144 -5.93 4.66 14.63
N ILE A 145 -5.07 5.07 13.70
CA ILE A 145 -5.23 6.35 12.97
C ILE A 145 -6.47 6.30 12.06
N PHE A 146 -6.62 5.23 11.28
CA PHE A 146 -7.81 5.04 10.42
C PHE A 146 -9.12 5.03 11.22
N LEU A 147 -9.13 4.41 12.39
CA LEU A 147 -10.29 4.37 13.30
C LEU A 147 -10.45 5.64 14.14
N GLY A 148 -9.50 6.58 14.07
CA GLY A 148 -9.59 7.89 14.73
C GLY A 148 -9.26 7.87 16.21
N GLU A 149 -8.65 6.79 16.66
CA GLU A 149 -8.21 6.60 18.04
C GLU A 149 -6.82 7.22 18.27
N PHE A 150 -6.03 7.34 17.21
CA PHE A 150 -4.70 7.95 17.23
C PHE A 150 -4.62 9.13 16.26
N PHE A 151 -3.85 10.14 16.65
CA PHE A 151 -3.56 11.29 15.80
C PHE A 151 -2.16 11.15 15.21
N PRO A 152 -1.99 11.31 13.88
CA PRO A 152 -0.67 11.33 13.27
C PRO A 152 0.18 12.45 13.89
N LYS A 153 1.44 12.13 14.23
CA LYS A 153 2.39 13.16 14.72
C LYS A 153 2.61 14.29 13.71
N SER A 154 2.47 14.00 12.42
CA SER A 154 2.59 14.96 11.31
C SER A 154 1.45 15.97 11.26
N THR A 155 0.29 15.68 11.87
CA THR A 155 -0.90 16.55 11.84
C THR A 155 -1.67 16.49 13.17
N PRO A 156 -1.09 17.01 14.29
CA PRO A 156 -1.66 16.85 15.63
C PRO A 156 -3.03 17.54 15.83
N ASN A 157 -3.39 18.47 14.95
CA ASN A 157 -4.64 19.25 15.00
C ASN A 157 -5.62 18.94 13.85
N LYS A 158 -5.32 17.95 13.01
CA LYS A 158 -6.20 17.54 11.92
C LYS A 158 -7.10 16.43 12.41
N ILE A 159 -8.40 16.62 12.29
CA ILE A 159 -9.41 15.59 12.62
C ILE A 159 -9.07 14.33 11.81
N PRO A 160 -8.86 13.15 12.44
CA PRO A 160 -8.57 11.92 11.74
C PRO A 160 -9.66 11.61 10.71
N ILE A 161 -9.27 11.13 9.53
CA ILE A 161 -10.20 10.81 8.44
C ILE A 161 -11.12 9.62 8.80
N ALA A 162 -10.94 9.01 9.97
CA ALA A 162 -11.95 8.19 10.66
C ALA A 162 -13.34 8.83 10.72
N PHE A 163 -13.41 10.16 10.71
CA PHE A 163 -14.67 10.89 10.59
C PHE A 163 -15.40 10.65 9.26
N GLU A 164 -14.75 10.15 8.20
CA GLU A 164 -15.44 9.82 6.95
C GLU A 164 -16.11 8.44 7.02
N ASP A 165 -15.43 7.41 7.53
CA ASP A 165 -16.02 6.07 7.71
C ASP A 165 -17.11 6.09 8.79
N GLN A 166 -16.83 6.71 9.96
CA GLN A 166 -17.78 6.77 11.08
C GLN A 166 -18.97 7.70 10.85
N ASN A 167 -18.90 8.64 9.89
CA ASN A 167 -20.05 9.44 9.45
C ASN A 167 -20.79 8.85 8.23
N ASN A 168 -20.65 7.55 7.96
CA ASN A 168 -21.29 6.86 6.83
C ASN A 168 -20.92 7.42 5.44
N LYS A 169 -19.75 8.04 5.26
CA LYS A 169 -19.33 8.53 3.93
C LYS A 169 -18.64 7.46 3.09
N LEU A 170 -17.99 6.47 3.71
CA LEU A 170 -17.39 5.36 2.99
C LEU A 170 -18.39 4.20 2.90
N ASP A 171 -18.65 3.71 1.68
CA ASP A 171 -19.48 2.52 1.49
C ASP A 171 -18.63 1.27 1.67
N ARG A 172 -18.79 0.61 2.82
CA ARG A 172 -18.11 -0.65 3.18
C ARG A 172 -18.15 -1.75 2.11
N ASN A 173 -19.11 -1.73 1.19
CA ASN A 173 -19.21 -2.72 0.11
C ASN A 173 -18.29 -2.41 -1.08
N THR A 174 -17.69 -1.22 -1.10
CA THR A 174 -16.81 -0.72 -2.16
C THR A 174 -15.44 -0.29 -1.65
N ILE A 175 -15.11 -0.58 -0.38
CA ILE A 175 -13.77 -0.37 0.17
C ILE A 175 -12.97 -1.66 0.04
N LEU A 176 -11.75 -1.56 -0.51
CA LEU A 176 -10.73 -2.60 -0.42
C LEU A 176 -9.69 -2.21 0.63
N TYR A 177 -9.55 -3.01 1.68
CA TYR A 177 -8.48 -2.88 2.66
C TYR A 177 -7.27 -3.68 2.17
N THR A 178 -6.10 -3.05 2.08
CA THR A 178 -4.86 -3.76 1.74
C THR A 178 -3.90 -3.81 2.91
N VAL A 179 -3.27 -4.96 3.12
CA VAL A 179 -2.33 -5.20 4.21
C VAL A 179 -1.05 -5.81 3.62
N ASP A 180 0.09 -5.16 3.85
CA ASP A 180 1.41 -5.63 3.39
C ASP A 180 2.46 -5.46 4.49
N PHE A 181 2.74 -6.55 5.21
CA PHE A 181 3.73 -6.65 6.28
C PHE A 181 4.46 -8.00 6.17
N GLY A 182 5.70 -8.06 6.66
CA GLY A 182 6.52 -9.28 6.69
C GLY A 182 8.02 -9.00 6.58
N ILE A 183 8.41 -7.99 5.79
CA ILE A 183 9.83 -7.68 5.54
C ILE A 183 10.52 -7.18 6.82
N ASN A 184 9.91 -6.22 7.52
CA ASN A 184 10.52 -5.64 8.71
C ASN A 184 10.43 -6.58 9.92
N GLU A 185 9.40 -7.44 9.99
CA GLU A 185 9.25 -8.48 11.01
C GLU A 185 10.39 -9.49 10.89
N VAL A 186 10.57 -10.06 9.70
CA VAL A 186 11.62 -11.05 9.49
C VAL A 186 13.01 -10.43 9.67
N THR A 187 13.23 -9.21 9.18
CA THR A 187 14.49 -8.50 9.40
C THR A 187 14.75 -8.25 10.90
N ALA A 188 13.75 -7.80 11.66
CA ALA A 188 13.89 -7.57 13.10
C ALA A 188 14.15 -8.89 13.85
N SER A 189 13.55 -10.00 13.40
CA SER A 189 13.72 -11.32 14.01
C SER A 189 15.16 -11.83 14.02
N HIS A 190 15.99 -11.39 13.08
CA HIS A 190 17.42 -11.72 13.05
C HIS A 190 18.20 -11.07 14.20
N THR A 191 17.66 -10.02 14.81
CA THR A 191 18.24 -9.32 15.97
C THR A 191 17.51 -9.67 17.27
N ASP A 192 16.18 -9.67 17.24
CA ASP A 192 15.31 -9.71 18.42
C ASP A 192 14.70 -11.10 18.69
N GLY A 193 15.00 -12.09 17.85
CA GLY A 193 14.51 -13.47 17.98
C GLY A 193 13.30 -13.80 17.10
N ALA A 194 13.32 -15.01 16.52
CA ALA A 194 12.26 -15.51 15.63
C ALA A 194 10.99 -15.94 16.38
N GLU A 195 11.05 -16.13 17.69
CA GLU A 195 9.93 -16.48 18.57
C GLU A 195 8.82 -15.42 18.58
N ASN A 196 9.12 -14.18 18.17
CA ASN A 196 8.15 -13.08 18.08
C ASN A 196 7.29 -13.16 16.81
N LEU A 197 7.74 -13.87 15.76
CA LEU A 197 7.04 -13.94 14.47
C LEU A 197 5.62 -14.50 14.59
N PRO A 198 5.34 -15.59 15.35
CA PRO A 198 3.98 -16.06 15.54
C PRO A 198 3.04 -15.01 16.16
N ALA A 199 3.53 -14.21 17.12
CA ALA A 199 2.76 -13.12 17.70
C ALA A 199 2.56 -11.98 16.69
N ALA A 200 3.59 -11.63 15.94
CA ALA A 200 3.52 -10.61 14.90
C ALA A 200 2.53 -10.98 13.78
N ALA A 201 2.43 -12.26 13.40
CA ALA A 201 1.44 -12.76 12.44
C ALA A 201 0.02 -12.71 13.02
N GLN A 202 -0.13 -12.99 14.32
CA GLN A 202 -1.42 -12.89 15.00
C GLN A 202 -1.95 -11.45 14.98
N VAL A 203 -1.08 -10.44 15.10
CA VAL A 203 -1.46 -9.03 15.03
C VAL A 203 -2.13 -8.68 13.70
N VAL A 204 -1.67 -9.26 12.57
CA VAL A 204 -2.33 -9.08 11.27
C VAL A 204 -3.79 -9.53 11.32
N LEU A 205 -4.02 -10.74 11.83
CA LEU A 205 -5.34 -11.33 11.96
C LEU A 205 -6.23 -10.52 12.91
N ASP A 206 -5.67 -10.06 14.02
CA ASP A 206 -6.40 -9.30 15.04
C ASP A 206 -6.80 -7.90 14.53
N GLN A 207 -5.94 -7.23 13.76
CA GLN A 207 -6.30 -5.96 13.13
C GLN A 207 -7.33 -6.13 12.01
N ILE A 208 -7.30 -7.23 11.25
CA ILE A 208 -8.37 -7.56 10.30
C ILE A 208 -9.70 -7.78 11.04
N LYS A 209 -9.72 -8.55 12.14
CA LYS A 209 -10.91 -8.71 12.99
C LYS A 209 -11.43 -7.37 13.48
N ARG A 210 -10.52 -6.49 13.90
CA ARG A 210 -10.84 -5.17 14.42
C ARG A 210 -11.52 -4.29 13.38
N LEU A 211 -10.98 -4.23 12.16
CA LEU A 211 -11.59 -3.50 11.04
C LEU A 211 -12.93 -4.12 10.60
N ALA A 212 -13.04 -5.45 10.65
CA ALA A 212 -14.27 -6.16 10.29
C ALA A 212 -15.36 -6.09 11.37
N ALA A 213 -15.03 -5.71 12.60
CA ALA A 213 -15.99 -5.44 13.67
C ALA A 213 -16.68 -4.06 13.48
N PRO A 214 -17.82 -3.81 14.14
CA PRO A 214 -18.40 -2.48 14.21
C PRO A 214 -17.40 -1.45 14.79
N PRO A 215 -17.44 -0.19 14.32
CA PRO A 215 -18.43 0.37 13.38
C PRO A 215 -18.08 0.15 11.90
N THR A 216 -16.81 -0.10 11.57
CA THR A 216 -16.34 -0.18 10.17
C THR A 216 -17.00 -1.33 9.40
N ASN A 217 -17.20 -2.49 10.03
CA ASN A 217 -17.79 -3.66 9.38
C ASN A 217 -17.10 -3.99 8.03
N ALA A 218 -15.77 -3.86 7.97
CA ALA A 218 -14.98 -4.11 6.79
C ALA A 218 -15.22 -5.53 6.24
N ARG A 219 -15.27 -5.63 4.91
CA ARG A 219 -15.59 -6.89 4.22
C ARG A 219 -14.43 -7.39 3.38
N SER A 220 -13.80 -6.51 2.60
CA SER A 220 -12.90 -6.91 1.52
C SER A 220 -11.45 -6.60 1.89
N PHE A 221 -10.64 -7.65 2.00
CA PHE A 221 -9.23 -7.55 2.36
C PHE A 221 -8.35 -8.19 1.27
N LEU A 222 -7.38 -7.44 0.77
CA LEU A 222 -6.25 -7.97 0.00
C LEU A 222 -5.02 -8.00 0.89
N VAL A 223 -4.61 -9.19 1.31
CA VAL A 223 -3.37 -9.40 2.06
C VAL A 223 -2.27 -9.73 1.07
N ALA A 224 -1.40 -8.76 0.81
CA ALA A 224 -0.16 -8.98 0.09
C ALA A 224 0.91 -9.39 1.10
N HIS A 225 1.77 -10.32 0.73
CA HIS A 225 2.82 -10.77 1.62
C HIS A 225 4.12 -10.99 0.89
N SER A 226 5.18 -10.38 1.41
CA SER A 226 6.55 -10.77 1.13
C SER A 226 7.39 -10.68 2.39
N TYR A 227 8.49 -11.44 2.40
CA TYR A 227 9.53 -11.30 3.39
C TYR A 227 10.89 -11.61 2.75
N GLY A 228 11.97 -11.26 3.44
CA GLY A 228 13.32 -11.69 3.05
C GLY A 228 13.84 -11.12 1.71
N ARG A 229 13.07 -10.24 1.03
CA ARG A 229 13.45 -9.59 -0.23
C ARG A 229 13.97 -10.59 -1.28
N GLY A 230 13.26 -11.70 -1.45
CA GLY A 230 13.62 -12.79 -2.37
C GLY A 230 14.51 -13.88 -1.75
N LYS A 231 14.86 -13.77 -0.46
CA LYS A 231 15.51 -14.85 0.29
C LYS A 231 14.50 -15.56 1.18
N ALA A 232 14.12 -16.77 0.80
CA ALA A 232 13.29 -17.63 1.62
C ALA A 232 14.05 -18.13 2.85
N GLU A 233 13.35 -18.21 3.99
CA GLU A 233 13.82 -18.85 5.21
C GLU A 233 12.65 -19.46 6.00
N PRO A 234 12.88 -20.52 6.80
CA PRO A 234 11.81 -21.24 7.48
C PRO A 234 10.94 -20.38 8.40
N ALA A 235 11.56 -19.42 9.10
CA ALA A 235 10.85 -18.55 10.02
C ALA A 235 9.85 -17.63 9.29
N GLY A 236 10.26 -17.05 8.16
CA GLY A 236 9.37 -16.25 7.32
C GLY A 236 8.29 -17.09 6.64
N GLU A 237 8.58 -18.32 6.22
CA GLU A 237 7.55 -19.23 5.64
C GLU A 237 6.51 -19.58 6.72
N ALA A 238 6.94 -19.81 7.96
CA ALA A 238 6.05 -20.07 9.09
C ALA A 238 5.18 -18.85 9.42
N TYR A 239 5.75 -17.65 9.40
CA TYR A 239 5.01 -16.38 9.57
C TYR A 239 3.93 -16.24 8.50
N LYS A 240 4.31 -16.40 7.23
CA LYS A 240 3.44 -16.34 6.06
C LYS A 240 2.28 -17.34 6.16
N LYS A 241 2.61 -18.60 6.47
CA LYS A 241 1.64 -19.70 6.63
C LYS A 241 0.69 -19.46 7.79
N LYS A 242 1.15 -18.89 8.90
CA LYS A 242 0.27 -18.55 10.03
C LYS A 242 -0.78 -17.51 9.64
N ILE A 243 -0.40 -16.47 8.88
CA ILE A 243 -1.35 -15.48 8.37
C ILE A 243 -2.36 -16.16 7.44
N PHE A 244 -1.88 -16.91 6.45
CA PHE A 244 -2.74 -17.58 5.47
C PHE A 244 -3.78 -18.50 6.10
N ASN A 245 -3.34 -19.39 6.99
CA ASN A 245 -4.23 -20.32 7.68
C ASN A 245 -5.21 -19.59 8.61
N GLY A 246 -4.73 -18.55 9.31
CA GLY A 246 -5.58 -17.72 10.15
C GLY A 246 -6.64 -16.96 9.38
N LEU A 247 -6.36 -16.51 8.15
CA LEU A 247 -7.35 -15.91 7.25
C LEU A 247 -8.46 -16.91 6.89
N ALA A 248 -8.13 -18.20 6.74
CA ALA A 248 -9.12 -19.25 6.52
C ALA A 248 -10.03 -19.43 7.74
N GLU A 249 -9.45 -19.47 8.95
CA GLU A 249 -10.20 -19.56 10.20
C GLU A 249 -11.09 -18.33 10.44
N LEU A 250 -10.58 -17.14 10.11
CA LEU A 250 -11.34 -15.90 10.15
C LEU A 250 -12.54 -15.95 9.23
N ARG A 251 -12.34 -16.33 7.97
CA ARG A 251 -13.42 -16.44 6.99
C ARG A 251 -14.45 -17.50 7.41
N TYR A 252 -14.00 -18.63 7.94
CA TYR A 252 -14.91 -19.65 8.45
C TYR A 252 -15.78 -19.09 9.59
N SER A 253 -15.15 -18.36 10.52
CA SER A 253 -15.87 -17.73 11.63
C SER A 253 -16.81 -16.63 11.15
N TRP A 254 -16.36 -15.80 10.20
CA TRP A 254 -17.04 -14.61 9.68
C TRP A 254 -17.22 -14.72 8.16
N PRO A 255 -18.24 -15.47 7.69
CA PRO A 255 -18.41 -15.82 6.28
C PRO A 255 -18.64 -14.65 5.32
N PHE A 256 -18.94 -13.46 5.87
CA PHE A 256 -19.13 -12.24 5.09
C PHE A 256 -17.81 -11.59 4.63
N LEU A 257 -16.68 -12.00 5.20
CA LEU A 257 -15.36 -11.53 4.76
C LEU A 257 -15.14 -11.94 3.31
N GLN A 258 -14.34 -11.17 2.59
CA GLN A 258 -13.87 -11.43 1.24
C GLN A 258 -12.36 -11.26 1.29
N ILE A 259 -11.61 -12.31 0.94
CA ILE A 259 -10.16 -12.34 1.19
C ILE A 259 -9.46 -12.64 -0.13
N GLY A 260 -8.56 -11.75 -0.53
CA GLY A 260 -7.50 -12.03 -1.48
C GLY A 260 -6.20 -12.24 -0.72
N TYR A 261 -5.41 -13.20 -1.16
CA TYR A 261 -4.06 -13.39 -0.68
C TYR A 261 -3.12 -13.42 -1.88
N SER A 262 -2.06 -12.61 -1.84
CA SER A 262 -1.02 -12.61 -2.88
C SER A 262 0.34 -12.83 -2.25
N ASP A 263 1.01 -13.90 -2.68
CA ASP A 263 2.37 -14.19 -2.24
C ASP A 263 3.35 -13.52 -3.21
N PHE A 264 3.80 -12.33 -2.85
CA PHE A 264 4.80 -11.59 -3.63
C PHE A 264 6.15 -12.32 -3.69
N GLY A 265 6.36 -13.36 -2.87
CA GLY A 265 7.49 -14.28 -3.00
C GLY A 265 7.62 -14.87 -4.41
N TYR A 266 6.51 -15.20 -5.07
CA TYR A 266 6.56 -15.72 -6.44
C TYR A 266 7.05 -14.68 -7.45
N ILE A 267 6.72 -13.40 -7.25
CA ILE A 267 7.24 -12.32 -8.11
C ILE A 267 8.74 -12.17 -7.88
N TRP A 268 9.20 -12.19 -6.62
CA TRP A 268 10.62 -12.15 -6.31
C TRP A 268 11.38 -13.34 -6.91
N ASP A 269 10.83 -14.54 -6.80
CA ASP A 269 11.42 -15.74 -7.39
C ASP A 269 11.46 -15.65 -8.92
N GLY A 270 10.37 -15.20 -9.55
CA GLY A 270 10.32 -14.94 -10.98
C GLY A 270 11.41 -13.97 -11.44
N VAL A 271 11.62 -12.86 -10.71
CA VAL A 271 12.61 -11.84 -11.07
C VAL A 271 14.05 -12.27 -10.75
N LEU A 272 14.29 -12.90 -9.60
CA LEU A 272 15.65 -13.12 -9.08
C LEU A 272 16.19 -14.53 -9.31
N ASN A 273 15.30 -15.53 -9.40
CA ASN A 273 15.65 -16.95 -9.27
C ASN A 273 15.26 -17.79 -10.50
N THR A 274 14.84 -17.17 -11.61
CA THR A 274 14.52 -17.86 -12.89
C THR A 274 15.38 -17.38 -14.06
N ASP A 275 15.30 -18.07 -15.19
CA ASP A 275 15.90 -17.70 -16.47
C ASP A 275 14.76 -17.47 -17.50
N PRO A 276 14.60 -16.28 -18.11
CA PRO A 276 15.54 -15.15 -18.13
C PRO A 276 15.45 -14.19 -16.92
N GLY A 277 14.69 -14.54 -15.89
CA GLY A 277 14.65 -13.79 -14.63
C GLY A 277 14.21 -12.35 -14.84
N TYR A 278 14.93 -11.39 -14.25
CA TYR A 278 14.71 -9.96 -14.38
C TYR A 278 14.61 -9.47 -15.84
N ALA A 279 15.30 -10.11 -16.79
CA ALA A 279 15.21 -9.77 -18.20
C ALA A 279 13.84 -10.13 -18.80
N ALA A 280 13.15 -11.15 -18.28
CA ALA A 280 11.75 -11.44 -18.64
C ALA A 280 10.80 -10.28 -18.33
N PHE A 281 11.17 -9.46 -17.34
CA PHE A 281 10.42 -8.28 -16.89
C PHE A 281 10.96 -6.98 -17.51
N GLY A 282 11.86 -7.08 -18.50
CA GLY A 282 12.45 -5.94 -19.19
C GLY A 282 13.53 -5.20 -18.41
N TYR A 283 14.02 -5.76 -17.30
CA TYR A 283 15.16 -5.20 -16.59
C TYR A 283 16.47 -5.64 -17.25
N ASN A 284 17.47 -4.75 -17.26
CA ASN A 284 18.79 -5.03 -17.83
C ASN A 284 19.87 -5.28 -16.75
N ILE A 285 19.54 -5.10 -15.47
CA ILE A 285 20.45 -5.27 -14.34
C ILE A 285 19.67 -5.54 -13.05
N VAL A 286 20.25 -6.29 -12.11
CA VAL A 286 19.68 -6.62 -10.77
C VAL A 286 20.14 -5.64 -9.68
N VAL A 287 20.90 -4.60 -10.04
CA VAL A 287 21.55 -3.69 -9.09
C VAL A 287 20.73 -2.42 -8.89
N ALA A 288 20.74 -1.88 -7.66
CA ALA A 288 20.17 -0.58 -7.33
C ALA A 288 20.82 0.53 -8.18
N ASN A 289 20.07 1.10 -9.13
CA ASN A 289 20.43 2.36 -9.76
C ASN A 289 20.23 3.51 -8.76
N VAL A 290 21.20 3.69 -7.86
CA VAL A 290 21.38 4.93 -7.13
C VAL A 290 22.74 5.48 -7.52
N PRO A 291 22.84 6.48 -8.40
CA PRO A 291 24.01 7.34 -8.40
C PRO A 291 24.02 7.99 -7.02
N SER A 292 24.97 7.59 -6.17
CA SER A 292 25.23 8.21 -4.87
C SER A 292 25.99 9.53 -5.01
N THR A 293 26.18 10.03 -6.22
CA THR A 293 26.84 11.28 -6.54
C THR A 293 25.85 12.29 -7.12
N PRO A 294 25.85 13.55 -6.66
CA PRO A 294 25.19 14.61 -7.42
C PRO A 294 25.88 14.68 -8.78
N ILE A 295 25.10 14.53 -9.86
CA ILE A 295 25.55 14.86 -11.20
C ILE A 295 25.88 16.35 -11.15
N PRO A 296 27.15 16.77 -11.32
CA PRO A 296 27.46 18.19 -11.39
C PRO A 296 26.72 18.79 -12.59
N PRO A 297 26.35 20.09 -12.54
CA PRO A 297 25.70 20.72 -13.67
C PRO A 297 26.64 20.60 -14.88
N LEU A 298 26.15 19.97 -15.95
CA LEU A 298 26.74 20.15 -17.26
C LEU A 298 26.48 21.62 -17.65
N GLU A 299 27.46 22.47 -17.35
CA GLU A 299 27.67 23.68 -18.11
C GLU A 299 28.37 23.32 -19.42
N LEU A 300 27.82 23.88 -20.50
CA LEU A 300 28.16 23.83 -21.93
C LEU A 300 27.53 22.68 -22.74
#